data_AF-A0A7V3RMA8-F1
#
_entry.id   AF-A0A7V3RMA8-F1
#
_cell.length_a   1.000
_cell.length_b   1.000
_cell.length_c   1.000
_cell.angle_alpha   90.00
_cell.angle_beta   90.00
_cell.angle_gamma   90.00
#
_symmetry.space_group_name_H-M   'P 1'
#
loop_
_entity.id
_entity.type
_entity.pdbx_description
1 polymer ?
#
loop_
_entity_poly.entity_id
_entity_poly.type
_entity_poly.pdbx_seq_one_letter_code
_entity_poly.pdbx_strand_id
1 'polypeptide(L)'
;MLRNHSRRNQRGAFTLVEMVVVLLIIAILASLVVSVTVNVTNQMTQAQTRTEISQLEVALRAFMSDYNLADPPPSYLVLYENIALYATNPAGNPYAPQTFTFLQQTFGKNLGYPINPALGFPWVDWNGDGVPNGPWTLEGEQCLVFYLGGIPTAPGLAGFSPQGFSTNNMNPAMPGGKRKGPYYTFQVARLVPLTSYNPAASPFPVYLDPWQVKIGPKPYAYFSSNGINNGYTGANCVSIGAAPYFITGTTQFTNPNTYQIISAGKDGVFGTAGWIPASGVPPVPPSNPNAAGQPAGADDQANFSSTLLGQGQN
;
A
#
# COMPACT_ATOMS: atom_id res chain seq x y z
N MET A 1 75.46 -8.09 -37.56
CA MET A 1 74.46 -8.82 -36.76
C MET A 1 73.13 -8.05 -36.82
N LEU A 2 72.05 -8.75 -37.20
CA LEU A 2 70.60 -8.48 -37.02
C LEU A 2 69.96 -7.17 -37.56
N ARG A 3 69.40 -7.25 -38.78
CA ARG A 3 68.37 -6.31 -39.31
C ARG A 3 66.98 -6.73 -38.81
N ASN A 4 66.43 -6.01 -37.84
CA ASN A 4 65.04 -6.18 -37.40
C ASN A 4 64.07 -5.80 -38.53
N HIS A 5 63.27 -6.76 -39.00
CA HIS A 5 62.16 -6.52 -39.92
C HIS A 5 60.88 -6.28 -39.12
N SER A 6 60.54 -5.02 -38.91
CA SER A 6 59.23 -4.64 -38.38
C SER A 6 58.16 -4.91 -39.44
N ARG A 7 57.42 -6.02 -39.31
CA ARG A 7 56.19 -6.26 -40.09
C ARG A 7 55.15 -5.20 -39.71
N ARG A 8 54.91 -4.26 -40.61
CA ARG A 8 53.85 -3.25 -40.47
C ARG A 8 52.52 -3.93 -40.73
N ASN A 9 51.78 -4.27 -39.67
CA ASN A 9 50.41 -4.75 -39.78
C ASN A 9 49.55 -3.63 -40.40
N GLN A 10 49.15 -3.81 -41.66
CA GLN A 10 48.13 -2.98 -42.29
C GLN A 10 46.79 -3.31 -41.62
N ARG A 11 46.39 -2.47 -40.67
CA ARG A 11 45.01 -2.47 -40.17
C ARG A 11 44.14 -1.93 -41.30
N GLY A 12 43.27 -2.77 -41.86
CA GLY A 12 42.28 -2.33 -42.85
C GLY A 12 41.43 -1.21 -42.26
N ALA A 13 41.25 -0.13 -43.01
CA ALA A 13 40.34 0.95 -42.66
C ALA A 13 38.91 0.49 -42.99
N PHE A 14 38.02 0.53 -42.00
CA PHE A 14 36.61 0.16 -42.17
C PHE A 14 35.90 1.13 -43.11
N THR A 15 35.07 0.61 -44.01
CA THR A 15 34.27 1.44 -44.90
C THR A 15 33.08 2.04 -44.14
N LEU A 16 32.64 3.24 -44.55
CA LEU A 16 31.48 3.91 -43.96
C LEU A 16 30.23 3.03 -44.08
N VAL A 17 30.11 2.27 -45.18
CA VAL A 17 29.02 1.32 -45.43
C VAL A 17 29.01 0.18 -44.40
N GLU A 18 30.17 -0.42 -44.07
CA GLU A 18 30.26 -1.47 -43.04
C GLU A 18 29.80 -0.97 -41.67
N MET A 19 30.18 0.25 -41.29
CA MET A 19 29.75 0.83 -40.02
C MET A 19 28.24 1.12 -39.98
N VAL A 20 27.64 1.52 -41.10
CA VAL A 20 26.18 1.73 -41.19
C VAL A 20 25.41 0.42 -41.11
N VAL A 21 25.87 -0.65 -41.77
CA VAL A 21 25.23 -1.96 -41.70
C VAL A 21 25.31 -2.54 -40.29
N VAL A 22 26.47 -2.42 -39.62
CA VAL A 22 26.66 -2.89 -38.25
C VAL A 22 25.75 -2.13 -37.28
N LEU A 23 25.68 -0.81 -37.38
CA LEU A 23 24.78 -0.01 -36.53
C LEU A 23 23.31 -0.32 -36.81
N LEU A 24 22.93 -0.60 -38.05
CA LEU A 24 21.56 -1.01 -38.40
C LEU A 24 21.21 -2.37 -37.80
N ILE A 25 22.11 -3.36 -37.87
CA ILE A 25 21.91 -4.67 -37.25
C ILE A 25 21.84 -4.53 -35.72
N ILE A 26 22.74 -3.76 -35.11
CA ILE A 26 22.73 -3.52 -33.66
C ILE A 26 21.44 -2.81 -33.24
N ALA A 27 20.97 -1.81 -33.98
CA ALA A 27 19.72 -1.11 -33.67
C ALA A 27 18.50 -2.05 -33.75
N ILE A 28 18.43 -2.91 -34.76
CA ILE A 28 17.37 -3.92 -34.89
C ILE A 28 17.43 -4.90 -33.72
N LEU A 29 18.60 -5.47 -33.43
CA LEU A 29 18.77 -6.43 -32.33
C LEU A 29 18.49 -5.79 -30.96
N ALA A 30 18.97 -4.58 -30.72
CA ALA A 30 18.72 -3.85 -29.49
C ALA A 30 17.22 -3.58 -29.30
N SER A 31 16.50 -3.20 -30.35
CA SER A 31 15.06 -2.94 -30.27
C SER A 31 14.25 -4.20 -29.88
N LEU A 32 14.59 -5.36 -30.45
CA LEU A 32 13.97 -6.64 -30.14
C LEU A 32 14.29 -7.10 -28.71
N VAL A 33 15.53 -6.95 -28.27
CA VAL A 33 15.95 -7.32 -26.90
C VAL A 33 15.25 -6.45 -25.85
N VAL A 34 15.17 -5.13 -26.06
CA VAL A 34 14.49 -4.21 -25.13
C VAL A 34 13.01 -4.57 -24.98
N SER A 35 12.30 -4.84 -26.07
CA SER A 35 10.87 -5.20 -26.03
C SER A 35 10.60 -6.47 -25.20
N VAL A 36 11.44 -7.50 -25.33
CA VAL A 36 11.32 -8.75 -24.54
C VAL A 36 11.63 -8.50 -23.06
N THR A 37 12.69 -7.77 -22.74
CA THR A 37 13.09 -7.52 -21.35
C THR A 37 12.03 -6.74 -20.56
N VAL A 38 11.39 -5.73 -21.16
CA VAL A 38 10.32 -4.95 -20.50
C VAL A 38 9.08 -5.78 -20.19
N ASN A 39 8.73 -6.74 -21.04
CA ASN A 39 7.60 -7.65 -20.77
C ASN A 39 7.89 -8.62 -19.64
N VAL A 40 9.12 -9.12 -19.55
CA VAL A 40 9.56 -9.98 -18.44
C VAL A 40 9.57 -9.20 -17.12
N THR A 41 10.05 -7.95 -17.08
CA THR A 41 10.01 -7.14 -15.86
C THR A 41 8.59 -6.87 -15.39
N ASN A 42 7.65 -6.58 -16.30
CA ASN A 42 6.24 -6.38 -15.93
C ASN A 42 5.63 -7.65 -15.33
N GLN A 43 5.91 -8.82 -15.89
CA GLN A 43 5.42 -10.08 -15.33
C GLN A 43 6.04 -10.39 -13.96
N MET A 44 7.33 -10.12 -13.77
CA MET A 44 7.98 -10.26 -12.47
C MET A 44 7.36 -9.32 -11.43
N THR A 45 7.12 -8.05 -11.77
CA THR A 45 6.47 -7.08 -10.87
C THR A 45 5.02 -7.50 -10.57
N GLN A 46 4.25 -7.97 -11.56
CA GLN A 46 2.90 -8.53 -11.32
C GLN A 46 2.94 -9.72 -10.36
N ALA A 47 3.88 -10.64 -10.54
CA ALA A 47 4.05 -11.79 -9.66
C ALA A 47 4.43 -11.35 -8.25
N GLN A 48 5.37 -10.42 -8.11
CA GLN A 48 5.75 -9.82 -6.84
C GLN A 48 4.54 -9.17 -6.14
N THR A 49 3.75 -8.37 -6.86
CA THR A 49 2.55 -7.72 -6.33
C THR A 49 1.54 -8.75 -5.80
N ARG A 50 1.33 -9.88 -6.50
CA ARG A 50 0.45 -10.95 -6.01
C ARG A 50 0.98 -11.58 -4.74
N THR A 51 2.27 -11.93 -4.75
CA THR A 51 2.92 -12.52 -3.58
C THR A 51 2.81 -11.58 -2.38
N GLU A 52 3.04 -10.28 -2.56
CA GLU A 52 2.91 -9.29 -1.51
C GLU A 52 1.47 -9.15 -1.02
N ILE A 53 0.47 -9.11 -1.90
CA ILE A 53 -0.95 -9.12 -1.49
C ILE A 53 -1.24 -10.33 -0.61
N SER A 54 -0.87 -11.55 -1.04
CA SER A 54 -1.08 -12.76 -0.24
C SER A 54 -0.34 -12.72 1.11
N GLN A 55 0.87 -12.17 1.15
CA GLN A 55 1.61 -11.99 2.41
C GLN A 55 0.96 -10.95 3.33
N LEU A 56 0.44 -9.86 2.79
CA LEU A 56 -0.31 -8.85 3.54
C LEU A 56 -1.59 -9.46 4.12
N GLU A 57 -2.28 -10.33 3.39
CA GLU A 57 -3.44 -11.07 3.93
C GLU A 57 -3.06 -11.98 5.09
N VAL A 58 -1.97 -12.74 4.96
CA VAL A 58 -1.47 -13.62 6.03
C VAL A 58 -1.07 -12.79 7.25
N ALA A 59 -0.37 -11.67 7.05
CA ALA A 59 0.02 -10.76 8.11
C ALA A 59 -1.20 -10.14 8.82
N LEU A 60 -2.24 -9.75 8.07
CA LEU A 60 -3.46 -9.20 8.64
C LEU A 60 -4.24 -10.24 9.45
N ARG A 61 -4.30 -11.48 8.96
CA ARG A 61 -4.87 -12.60 9.73
C ARG A 61 -4.08 -12.90 11.00
N ALA A 62 -2.75 -12.78 10.97
CA ALA A 62 -1.91 -12.93 12.15
C ALA A 62 -2.19 -11.82 13.19
N PHE A 63 -2.32 -10.56 12.75
CA PHE A 63 -2.76 -9.45 13.60
C PHE A 63 -4.13 -9.73 14.23
N MET A 64 -5.12 -10.12 13.40
CA MET A 64 -6.46 -10.46 13.90
C MET A 64 -6.43 -11.60 14.91
N SER A 65 -5.64 -12.64 14.66
CA SER A 65 -5.47 -13.79 15.57
C SER A 65 -4.86 -13.36 16.90
N ASP A 66 -3.79 -12.58 16.88
CA ASP A 66 -3.09 -12.14 18.09
C ASP A 66 -3.97 -11.28 19.01
N TYR A 67 -4.92 -10.56 18.43
CA TYR A 67 -5.86 -9.69 19.13
C TYR A 67 -7.26 -10.28 19.27
N ASN A 68 -7.47 -11.53 18.85
CA ASN A 68 -8.77 -12.23 18.90
C ASN A 68 -9.90 -11.44 18.21
N LEU A 69 -9.59 -10.80 17.09
CA LEU A 69 -10.57 -10.05 16.31
C LEU A 69 -11.40 -11.00 15.45
N ALA A 70 -12.72 -11.01 15.67
CA ALA A 70 -13.66 -11.78 14.85
C ALA A 70 -13.89 -11.11 13.48
N ASP A 71 -13.85 -9.78 13.47
CA ASP A 71 -14.14 -8.95 12.31
C ASP A 71 -12.87 -8.31 11.76
N PRO A 72 -12.84 -8.01 10.44
CA PRO A 72 -11.69 -7.36 9.83
C PRO A 72 -11.46 -5.96 10.42
N PRO A 73 -10.20 -5.54 10.67
CA PRO A 73 -9.89 -4.23 11.22
C PRO A 73 -10.46 -3.07 10.38
N PRO A 74 -10.82 -1.92 10.97
CA PRO A 74 -11.37 -0.80 10.22
C PRO A 74 -10.43 -0.25 9.13
N SER A 75 -10.98 0.21 8.03
CA SER A 75 -10.22 0.93 6.98
C SER A 75 -10.24 2.46 7.14
N TYR A 76 -10.70 2.95 8.28
CA TYR A 76 -10.66 4.36 8.64
C TYR A 76 -10.53 4.47 10.15
N LEU A 77 -9.53 5.22 10.64
CA LEU A 77 -9.30 5.43 12.06
C LEU A 77 -9.17 6.92 12.37
N VAL A 78 -9.66 7.31 13.54
CA VAL A 78 -9.39 8.62 14.16
C VAL A 78 -8.63 8.36 15.46
N LEU A 79 -7.35 8.70 15.49
CA LEU A 79 -6.45 8.46 16.62
C LEU A 79 -6.31 9.73 17.45
N TYR A 80 -6.93 9.77 18.62
CA TYR A 80 -6.63 10.76 19.65
C TYR A 80 -5.53 10.21 20.56
N GLU A 81 -4.51 11.01 20.81
CA GLU A 81 -3.47 10.64 21.78
C GLU A 81 -3.91 10.88 23.22
N ASN A 82 -4.64 11.96 23.47
CA ASN A 82 -5.40 12.13 24.71
C ASN A 82 -6.67 11.28 24.62
N ILE A 83 -6.66 10.12 25.28
CA ILE A 83 -7.73 9.13 25.20
C ILE A 83 -9.06 9.68 25.73
N ALA A 84 -9.05 10.65 26.64
CA ALA A 84 -10.27 11.27 27.15
C ALA A 84 -11.04 12.06 26.07
N LEU A 85 -10.40 12.48 24.98
CA LEU A 85 -11.03 13.24 23.90
C LEU A 85 -11.97 12.39 23.04
N TYR A 86 -11.91 11.06 23.10
CA TYR A 86 -12.92 10.22 22.44
C TYR A 86 -14.33 10.42 23.00
N ALA A 87 -14.45 10.77 24.29
CA ALA A 87 -15.75 10.98 24.94
C ALA A 87 -16.42 12.29 24.50
N THR A 88 -15.63 13.32 24.22
CA THR A 88 -16.13 14.66 23.82
C THR A 88 -16.08 14.89 22.32
N ASN A 89 -15.24 14.14 21.60
CA ASN A 89 -15.01 14.22 20.15
C ASN A 89 -14.99 15.66 19.62
N PRO A 90 -14.05 16.50 20.08
CA PRO A 90 -14.06 17.93 19.78
C PRO A 90 -13.91 18.24 18.29
N ALA A 91 -13.27 17.36 17.51
CA ALA A 91 -13.17 17.50 16.06
C ALA A 91 -14.45 17.12 15.30
N GLY A 92 -15.48 16.58 15.99
CA GLY A 92 -16.74 16.20 15.38
C GLY A 92 -16.65 15.05 14.37
N ASN A 93 -15.56 14.28 14.36
CA ASN A 93 -15.39 13.21 13.37
C ASN A 93 -16.32 12.03 13.70
N PRO A 94 -17.26 11.65 12.82
CA PRO A 94 -18.27 10.64 13.13
C PRO A 94 -17.70 9.22 13.30
N TYR A 95 -16.44 8.98 12.94
CA TYR A 95 -15.75 7.69 13.07
C TYR A 95 -14.98 7.54 14.40
N ALA A 96 -14.85 8.61 15.19
CA ALA A 96 -14.09 8.56 16.44
C ALA A 96 -14.66 7.56 17.48
N PRO A 97 -15.98 7.48 17.72
CA PRO A 97 -16.55 6.51 18.66
C PRO A 97 -16.32 5.05 18.26
N GLN A 98 -16.46 4.73 16.97
CA GLN A 98 -16.22 3.40 16.42
C GLN A 98 -14.73 3.05 16.49
N THR A 99 -13.86 4.02 16.19
CA THR A 99 -12.41 3.87 16.35
C THR A 99 -12.08 3.52 17.80
N PHE A 100 -12.61 4.26 18.78
CA PHE A 100 -12.31 4.00 20.18
C PHE A 100 -12.77 2.61 20.63
N THR A 101 -13.97 2.19 20.22
CA THR A 101 -14.50 0.85 20.49
C THR A 101 -13.55 -0.22 19.95
N PHE A 102 -13.11 -0.07 18.70
CA PHE A 102 -12.14 -0.98 18.09
C PHE A 102 -10.79 -0.99 18.82
N LEU A 103 -10.26 0.18 19.19
CA LEU A 103 -8.99 0.28 19.91
C LEU A 103 -9.07 -0.36 21.30
N GLN A 104 -10.20 -0.22 22.01
CA GLN A 104 -10.41 -0.86 23.32
C GLN A 104 -10.58 -2.38 23.19
N GLN A 105 -11.23 -2.86 22.13
CA GLN A 105 -11.32 -4.30 21.82
C GLN A 105 -9.94 -4.87 21.50
N THR A 106 -9.14 -4.15 20.72
CA THR A 106 -7.81 -4.58 20.28
C THR A 106 -6.78 -4.53 21.41
N PHE A 107 -6.64 -3.37 22.06
CA PHE A 107 -5.54 -3.13 22.99
C PHE A 107 -5.95 -3.27 24.45
N GLY A 108 -7.21 -3.04 24.79
CA GLY A 108 -7.74 -3.20 26.14
C GLY A 108 -8.63 -2.03 26.58
N LYS A 109 -9.60 -2.32 27.46
CA LYS A 109 -10.60 -1.34 27.94
C LYS A 109 -10.01 -0.15 28.70
N ASN A 110 -8.83 -0.29 29.30
CA ASN A 110 -8.15 0.74 30.09
C ASN A 110 -7.07 1.48 29.27
N LEU A 111 -7.28 1.60 27.96
CA LEU A 111 -6.36 2.27 27.05
C LEU A 111 -5.99 3.68 27.53
N GLY A 112 -4.70 3.99 27.57
CA GLY A 112 -4.10 5.23 28.05
C GLY A 112 -4.08 5.44 29.55
N TYR A 113 -4.69 4.56 30.37
CA TYR A 113 -4.68 4.69 31.83
C TYR A 113 -3.44 4.05 32.47
N PRO A 114 -3.08 4.41 33.72
CA PRO A 114 -3.60 5.52 34.51
C PRO A 114 -3.28 6.88 33.87
N ILE A 115 -3.87 7.96 34.41
CA ILE A 115 -3.55 9.32 33.99
C ILE A 115 -2.04 9.54 34.02
N ASN A 116 -1.48 10.05 32.93
CA ASN A 116 -0.08 10.45 32.90
C ASN A 116 0.10 11.67 33.84
N PRO A 117 0.93 11.59 34.88
CA PRO A 117 1.06 12.65 35.88
C PRO A 117 1.67 13.94 35.31
N ALA A 118 2.46 13.87 34.23
CA ALA A 118 3.03 15.04 33.58
C ALA A 118 2.03 15.77 32.68
N LEU A 119 1.05 15.04 32.13
CA LEU A 119 0.09 15.56 31.15
C LEU A 119 -1.28 15.87 31.76
N GLY A 120 -1.66 15.18 32.84
CA GLY A 120 -2.96 15.33 33.49
C GLY A 120 -4.10 14.58 32.79
N PHE A 121 -3.82 13.73 31.80
CA PHE A 121 -4.81 12.92 31.08
C PHE A 121 -4.28 11.52 30.70
N PRO A 122 -5.16 10.54 30.39
CA PRO A 122 -4.74 9.26 29.83
C PRO A 122 -4.19 9.42 28.41
N TRP A 123 -3.05 8.79 28.11
CA TRP A 123 -2.28 9.09 26.90
C TRP A 123 -1.73 7.84 26.21
N VAL A 124 -1.80 7.83 24.88
CA VAL A 124 -1.10 6.87 23.99
C VAL A 124 -0.45 7.65 22.84
N ASP A 125 0.84 7.43 22.65
CA ASP A 125 1.67 8.07 21.62
C ASP A 125 1.52 7.34 20.26
N TRP A 126 0.41 7.57 19.56
CA TRP A 126 0.09 6.77 18.37
C TRP A 126 1.08 6.95 17.23
N ASN A 127 1.70 8.13 17.12
CA ASN A 127 2.62 8.47 16.05
C ASN A 127 4.11 8.32 16.45
N GLY A 128 4.39 8.04 17.73
CA GLY A 128 5.74 7.77 18.24
C GLY A 128 6.64 9.01 18.31
N ASP A 129 6.09 10.22 18.32
CA ASP A 129 6.86 11.48 18.37
C ASP A 129 7.10 12.00 19.79
N GLY A 130 6.46 11.40 20.80
CA GLY A 130 6.57 11.77 22.20
C GLY A 130 5.87 13.09 22.58
N VAL A 131 5.06 13.66 21.69
CA VAL A 131 4.39 14.96 21.85
C VAL A 131 2.88 14.79 21.74
N PRO A 132 2.11 15.07 22.81
CA PRO A 132 0.64 14.95 22.77
C PRO A 132 0.01 15.85 21.69
N ASN A 133 -0.48 15.25 20.63
CA ASN A 133 -1.08 15.95 19.49
C ASN A 133 -2.20 15.14 18.82
N GLY A 134 -2.61 15.55 17.61
CA GLY A 134 -3.76 15.00 16.90
C GLY A 134 -5.08 15.75 17.15
N PRO A 135 -6.23 15.18 16.72
CA PRO A 135 -6.40 13.81 16.24
C PRO A 135 -5.72 13.56 14.88
N TRP A 136 -5.29 12.31 14.69
CA TRP A 136 -4.78 11.83 13.42
C TRP A 136 -5.84 10.99 12.71
N THR A 137 -6.20 11.38 11.49
CA THR A 137 -7.07 10.58 10.64
C THR A 137 -6.22 9.69 9.75
N LEU A 138 -6.49 8.40 9.78
CA LEU A 138 -5.89 7.41 8.90
C LEU A 138 -6.95 6.88 7.94
N GLU A 139 -6.61 6.89 6.65
CA GLU A 139 -7.34 6.18 5.60
C GLU A 139 -6.80 4.75 5.45
N GLY A 140 -7.44 3.95 4.61
CA GLY A 140 -7.22 2.51 4.49
C GLY A 140 -5.76 2.15 4.22
N GLU A 141 -5.11 2.86 3.31
CA GLU A 141 -3.69 2.66 2.98
C GLU A 141 -2.75 2.89 4.19
N GLN A 142 -3.11 3.79 5.11
CA GLN A 142 -2.36 4.02 6.34
C GLN A 142 -2.77 3.02 7.43
N CYS A 143 -4.06 2.68 7.51
CA CYS A 143 -4.58 1.68 8.44
C CYS A 143 -3.89 0.33 8.22
N LEU A 144 -3.70 -0.09 6.97
CA LEU A 144 -2.99 -1.33 6.65
C LEU A 144 -1.56 -1.33 7.23
N VAL A 145 -0.83 -0.23 7.03
CA VAL A 145 0.53 -0.11 7.57
C VAL A 145 0.52 -0.03 9.09
N PHE A 146 -0.45 0.65 9.70
CA PHE A 146 -0.61 0.72 11.14
C PHE A 146 -0.85 -0.66 11.77
N TYR A 147 -1.74 -1.48 11.22
CA TYR A 147 -2.01 -2.82 11.77
C TYR A 147 -0.83 -3.78 11.61
N LEU A 148 -0.20 -3.78 10.43
CA LEU A 148 0.86 -4.73 10.11
C LEU A 148 2.23 -4.28 10.63
N GLY A 149 2.43 -2.97 10.76
CA GLY A 149 3.68 -2.36 11.16
C GLY A 149 3.71 -1.92 12.62
N GLY A 150 2.58 -1.51 13.18
CA GLY A 150 2.49 -0.92 14.51
C GLY A 150 2.86 0.56 14.55
N ILE A 151 3.40 1.00 15.69
CA ILE A 151 3.74 2.40 15.93
C ILE A 151 4.91 2.82 15.05
N PRO A 152 4.76 3.88 14.24
CA PRO A 152 5.87 4.38 13.43
C PRO A 152 6.96 4.97 14.34
N THR A 153 8.21 4.88 13.90
CA THR A 153 9.25 5.75 14.44
C THR A 153 9.03 7.17 13.92
N ALA A 154 9.23 8.19 14.76
CA ALA A 154 9.27 9.58 14.33
C ALA A 154 10.06 9.72 13.00
N PRO A 155 9.58 10.53 12.04
CA PRO A 155 10.21 10.66 10.72
C PRO A 155 11.60 11.29 10.86
N GLY A 156 12.60 10.45 11.11
CA GLY A 156 14.01 10.82 11.15
C GLY A 156 14.69 10.54 9.82
N LEU A 157 16.01 10.78 9.77
CA LEU A 157 16.85 10.62 8.57
C LEU A 157 16.87 9.20 7.97
N ALA A 158 16.39 8.19 8.72
CA ALA A 158 16.39 6.77 8.31
C ALA A 158 15.07 6.31 7.65
N GLY A 159 14.06 7.19 7.52
CA GLY A 159 12.73 6.83 7.04
C GLY A 159 11.89 6.13 8.12
N PHE A 160 10.70 5.66 7.72
CA PHE A 160 9.77 4.99 8.64
C PHE A 160 10.21 3.57 8.96
N SER A 161 10.21 3.20 10.24
CA SER A 161 10.44 1.84 10.72
C SER A 161 9.41 1.45 11.78
N PRO A 162 8.22 0.97 11.38
CA PRO A 162 7.19 0.54 12.33
C PRO A 162 7.68 -0.54 13.30
N GLN A 163 7.34 -0.42 14.59
CA GLN A 163 7.94 -1.23 15.67
C GLN A 163 7.02 -2.32 16.24
N GLY A 164 5.85 -2.55 15.66
CA GLY A 164 4.79 -3.34 16.27
C GLY A 164 4.16 -2.61 17.46
N PHE A 165 3.32 -3.32 18.20
CA PHE A 165 2.62 -2.79 19.37
C PHE A 165 3.18 -3.40 20.65
N SER A 166 3.33 -2.60 21.70
CA SER A 166 3.67 -3.11 23.04
C SER A 166 2.63 -4.13 23.51
N THR A 167 3.08 -5.16 24.24
CA THR A 167 2.16 -6.10 24.93
C THR A 167 1.44 -5.45 26.11
N ASN A 168 1.77 -4.21 26.47
CA ASN A 168 1.06 -3.45 27.49
C ASN A 168 -0.34 -3.08 26.99
N ASN A 169 -1.37 -3.71 27.55
CA ASN A 169 -2.78 -3.52 27.21
C ASN A 169 -3.37 -2.16 27.64
N MET A 170 -2.60 -1.34 28.34
CA MET A 170 -2.95 0.04 28.66
C MET A 170 -2.22 1.04 27.75
N ASN A 171 -1.07 0.67 27.19
CA ASN A 171 -0.31 1.55 26.31
C ASN A 171 0.38 0.74 25.19
N PRO A 172 -0.30 0.54 24.04
CA PRO A 172 0.28 -0.19 22.91
C PRO A 172 1.42 0.56 22.23
N ALA A 173 1.62 1.85 22.55
CA ALA A 173 2.73 2.65 22.06
C ALA A 173 3.91 2.79 23.02
N MET A 174 3.88 2.10 24.16
CA MET A 174 4.98 2.14 25.12
C MET A 174 6.32 1.79 24.43
N PRO A 175 7.35 2.66 24.53
CA PRO A 175 8.66 2.37 23.94
C PRO A 175 9.31 1.13 24.57
N GLY A 176 10.00 0.35 23.75
CA GLY A 176 10.70 -0.87 24.18
C GLY A 176 9.75 -2.00 24.61
N GLY A 177 10.24 -2.89 25.47
CA GLY A 177 9.48 -4.02 26.03
C GLY A 177 9.20 -5.16 25.05
N LYS A 178 8.35 -6.10 25.48
CA LYS A 178 7.81 -7.15 24.61
C LYS A 178 6.78 -6.53 23.67
N ARG A 179 6.81 -6.95 22.41
CA ARG A 179 5.94 -6.42 21.36
C ARG A 179 5.26 -7.54 20.58
N LYS A 180 4.09 -7.23 20.04
CA LYS A 180 3.38 -7.99 19.01
C LYS A 180 3.62 -7.33 17.66
N GLY A 181 3.91 -8.16 16.65
CA GLY A 181 4.38 -7.67 15.36
C GLY A 181 5.78 -7.00 15.44
N PRO A 182 6.21 -6.30 14.37
CA PRO A 182 5.53 -6.14 13.08
C PRO A 182 5.14 -7.48 12.44
N TYR A 183 3.95 -7.55 11.85
CA TYR A 183 3.41 -8.74 11.20
C TYR A 183 3.87 -8.87 9.74
N TYR A 184 4.30 -7.77 9.14
CA TYR A 184 4.82 -7.73 7.79
C TYR A 184 6.18 -7.02 7.75
N THR A 185 7.12 -7.58 6.98
CA THR A 185 8.44 -6.98 6.77
C THR A 185 8.38 -5.99 5.61
N PHE A 186 8.12 -4.73 5.93
CA PHE A 186 8.06 -3.67 4.93
C PHE A 186 9.44 -3.37 4.35
N GLN A 187 9.49 -3.11 3.04
CA GLN A 187 10.66 -2.50 2.42
C GLN A 187 10.68 -1.00 2.75
N VAL A 188 11.68 -0.56 3.51
CA VAL A 188 11.81 0.84 3.97
C VAL A 188 11.73 1.85 2.81
N ALA A 189 12.31 1.53 1.65
CA ALA A 189 12.26 2.38 0.46
C ALA A 189 10.84 2.61 -0.10
N ARG A 190 9.87 1.77 0.26
CA ARG A 190 8.46 1.88 -0.15
C ARG A 190 7.53 2.32 0.99
N LEU A 191 8.07 2.56 2.19
CA LEU A 191 7.34 3.22 3.27
C LEU A 191 7.56 4.74 3.16
N VAL A 192 6.56 5.44 2.65
CA VAL A 192 6.66 6.87 2.33
C VAL A 192 5.58 7.68 3.06
N PRO A 193 5.80 8.98 3.30
CA PRO A 193 4.75 9.84 3.85
C PRO A 193 3.61 10.03 2.84
N LEU A 194 2.38 10.22 3.36
CA LEU A 194 1.18 10.47 2.55
C LEU A 194 1.30 11.74 1.67
N THR A 195 2.18 12.69 2.03
CA THR A 195 2.46 13.93 1.29
C THR A 195 2.82 13.73 -0.18
N SER A 196 3.24 12.52 -0.56
CA SER A 196 3.50 12.15 -1.96
C SER A 196 2.21 12.01 -2.80
N TYR A 197 1.04 11.94 -2.16
CA TYR A 197 -0.28 11.67 -2.77
C TYR A 197 -1.36 12.66 -2.34
N ASN A 198 -1.32 13.10 -1.09
CA ASN A 198 -2.20 14.13 -0.53
C ASN A 198 -1.34 15.13 0.28
N PRO A 199 -1.37 16.44 0.01
CA PRO A 199 -0.53 17.43 0.69
C PRO A 199 -0.75 17.53 2.21
N ALA A 200 -1.76 16.87 2.78
CA ALA A 200 -1.90 16.74 4.23
C ALA A 200 -0.75 15.91 4.81
N ALA A 201 0.14 16.56 5.55
CA ALA A 201 1.19 15.88 6.31
C ALA A 201 0.55 14.97 7.37
N SER A 202 0.81 13.67 7.25
CA SER A 202 0.42 12.68 8.24
C SER A 202 1.68 11.97 8.75
N PRO A 203 1.83 11.78 10.08
CA PRO A 203 2.98 11.06 10.63
C PRO A 203 2.88 9.54 10.42
N PHE A 204 1.81 9.06 9.77
CA PHE A 204 1.61 7.67 9.44
C PHE A 204 1.99 7.39 7.98
N PRO A 205 2.91 6.44 7.73
CA PRO A 205 3.33 6.11 6.38
C PRO A 205 2.29 5.30 5.61
N VAL A 206 2.43 5.33 4.29
CA VAL A 206 1.77 4.41 3.37
C VAL A 206 2.81 3.45 2.77
N TYR A 207 2.36 2.29 2.30
CA TYR A 207 3.25 1.30 1.66
C TYR A 207 2.99 1.16 0.18
N LEU A 208 3.99 1.50 -0.63
CA LEU A 208 3.90 1.50 -2.07
C LEU A 208 3.90 0.10 -2.68
N ASP A 209 3.09 -0.10 -3.72
CA ASP A 209 3.12 -1.32 -4.51
C ASP A 209 4.46 -1.48 -5.26
N PRO A 210 4.80 -2.67 -5.76
CA PRO A 210 6.07 -2.89 -6.48
C PRO A 210 6.27 -2.04 -7.74
N TRP A 211 5.23 -1.35 -8.25
CA TRP A 211 5.27 -0.59 -9.51
C TRP A 211 5.86 0.81 -9.33
N GLN A 212 7.08 0.90 -8.80
CA GLN A 212 7.74 2.17 -8.45
C GLN A 212 8.16 3.04 -9.65
N VAL A 213 8.24 2.45 -10.85
CA VAL A 213 8.77 3.13 -12.05
C VAL A 213 7.68 3.94 -12.78
N LYS A 214 6.42 3.88 -12.32
CA LYS A 214 5.29 4.57 -12.98
C LYS A 214 5.20 6.05 -12.62
N ILE A 215 4.52 6.82 -13.48
CA ILE A 215 4.19 8.23 -13.21
C ILE A 215 3.14 8.26 -12.10
N GLY A 216 3.58 8.62 -10.88
CA GLY A 216 2.74 8.59 -9.68
C GLY A 216 2.57 7.19 -9.11
N PRO A 217 3.61 6.60 -8.47
CA PRO A 217 3.53 5.32 -7.76
C PRO A 217 2.33 5.28 -6.81
N LYS A 218 1.72 4.12 -6.53
CA LYS A 218 0.54 4.06 -5.66
C LYS A 218 0.78 3.15 -4.46
N PRO A 219 0.24 3.48 -3.28
CA PRO A 219 0.19 2.55 -2.17
C PRO A 219 -0.83 1.45 -2.41
N TYR A 220 -0.74 0.37 -1.64
CA TYR A 220 -1.84 -0.57 -1.52
C TYR A 220 -3.05 0.12 -0.89
N ALA A 221 -4.21 0.00 -1.54
CA ALA A 221 -5.48 0.38 -0.95
C ALA A 221 -6.01 -0.76 -0.07
N TYR A 222 -6.56 -0.41 1.09
CA TYR A 222 -7.17 -1.37 2.01
C TYR A 222 -8.57 -0.92 2.38
N PHE A 223 -9.55 -1.76 2.05
CA PHE A 223 -10.92 -1.56 2.47
C PHE A 223 -11.38 -2.71 3.34
N SER A 224 -12.20 -2.40 4.33
CA SER A 224 -12.75 -3.37 5.27
C SER A 224 -14.25 -3.25 5.34
N SER A 225 -14.94 -4.38 5.45
CA SER A 225 -16.37 -4.45 5.73
C SER A 225 -16.70 -4.03 7.17
N ASN A 226 -15.68 -3.93 8.05
CA ASN A 226 -15.82 -3.65 9.48
C ASN A 226 -16.80 -4.61 10.18
N GLY A 227 -16.86 -5.87 9.75
CA GLY A 227 -17.80 -6.89 10.27
C GLY A 227 -19.24 -6.76 9.79
N ILE A 228 -19.55 -5.74 8.97
CA ILE A 228 -20.88 -5.52 8.42
C ILE A 228 -20.92 -6.13 7.02
N ASN A 229 -21.82 -7.09 6.79
CA ASN A 229 -22.03 -7.64 5.44
C ASN A 229 -22.27 -6.51 4.44
N ASN A 230 -21.43 -6.45 3.41
CA ASN A 230 -21.48 -5.45 2.36
C ASN A 230 -21.18 -4.00 2.83
N GLY A 231 -20.61 -3.82 4.03
CA GLY A 231 -20.43 -2.54 4.71
C GLY A 231 -19.22 -1.71 4.25
N TYR A 232 -18.84 -1.79 2.97
CA TYR A 232 -17.74 -0.99 2.42
C TYR A 232 -18.18 0.46 2.17
N THR A 233 -17.22 1.39 2.23
CA THR A 233 -17.41 2.79 1.87
C THR A 233 -16.30 3.26 0.95
N GLY A 234 -16.66 4.01 -0.10
CA GLY A 234 -15.71 4.61 -1.03
C GLY A 234 -14.91 5.78 -0.45
N ALA A 235 -15.26 6.26 0.75
CA ALA A 235 -14.57 7.37 1.40
C ALA A 235 -13.27 6.97 2.10
N ASN A 236 -12.99 5.67 2.24
CA ASN A 236 -11.90 5.19 3.10
C ASN A 236 -10.51 5.18 2.45
N CYS A 237 -10.39 5.42 1.14
CA CYS A 237 -9.09 5.59 0.45
C CYS A 237 -9.18 6.69 -0.63
N VAL A 238 -9.92 7.77 -0.33
CA VAL A 238 -10.15 8.88 -1.25
C VAL A 238 -8.86 9.65 -1.54
N SER A 239 -7.93 9.72 -0.57
CA SER A 239 -6.64 10.40 -0.70
C SER A 239 -5.75 9.82 -1.81
N ILE A 240 -5.97 8.56 -2.19
CA ILE A 240 -5.23 7.87 -3.25
C ILE A 240 -6.07 7.57 -4.49
N GLY A 241 -7.34 8.01 -4.49
CA GLY A 241 -8.29 7.82 -5.59
C GLY A 241 -8.78 6.38 -5.76
N ALA A 242 -8.71 5.56 -4.72
CA ALA A 242 -9.16 4.16 -4.76
C ALA A 242 -10.61 4.01 -4.31
N ALA A 243 -11.29 2.98 -4.83
CA ALA A 243 -12.62 2.58 -4.37
C ALA A 243 -12.69 1.05 -4.18
N PRO A 244 -13.56 0.54 -3.29
CA PRO A 244 -13.78 -0.89 -3.15
C PRO A 244 -14.56 -1.43 -4.36
N TYR A 245 -14.13 -2.59 -4.86
CA TYR A 245 -14.75 -3.25 -5.99
C TYR A 245 -16.06 -3.96 -5.60
N PHE A 246 -17.05 -3.83 -6.47
CA PHE A 246 -18.34 -4.52 -6.38
C PHE A 246 -18.63 -5.30 -7.65
N ILE A 247 -19.51 -6.31 -7.56
CA ILE A 247 -19.88 -7.13 -8.71
C ILE A 247 -20.86 -6.33 -9.57
N THR A 248 -20.48 -6.06 -10.82
CA THR A 248 -21.29 -5.28 -11.78
C THR A 248 -22.67 -5.90 -11.97
N GLY A 249 -23.71 -5.06 -12.01
CA GLY A 249 -25.10 -5.50 -12.12
C GLY A 249 -25.70 -5.97 -10.80
N THR A 250 -24.96 -5.84 -9.69
CA THR A 250 -25.42 -6.17 -8.34
C THR A 250 -25.18 -5.00 -7.37
N THR A 251 -25.69 -5.11 -6.15
CA THR A 251 -25.39 -4.20 -5.04
C THR A 251 -24.28 -4.73 -4.12
N GLN A 252 -23.62 -5.83 -4.50
CA GLN A 252 -22.71 -6.58 -3.64
C GLN A 252 -21.24 -6.24 -3.91
N PHE A 253 -20.53 -5.78 -2.89
CA PHE A 253 -19.08 -5.67 -2.84
C PHE A 253 -18.43 -7.05 -2.91
N THR A 254 -17.29 -7.12 -3.57
CA THR A 254 -16.48 -8.33 -3.56
C THR A 254 -15.92 -8.53 -2.15
N ASN A 255 -15.79 -9.77 -1.69
CA ASN A 255 -15.43 -10.08 -0.30
C ASN A 255 -16.33 -9.34 0.72
N PRO A 256 -17.67 -9.48 0.64
CA PRO A 256 -18.62 -8.62 1.36
C PRO A 256 -18.51 -8.68 2.89
N ASN A 257 -17.92 -9.74 3.45
CA ASN A 257 -17.78 -9.94 4.90
C ASN A 257 -16.34 -9.73 5.40
N THR A 258 -15.38 -9.45 4.53
CA THR A 258 -13.95 -9.40 4.91
C THR A 258 -13.32 -8.07 4.50
N TYR A 259 -12.27 -8.11 3.68
CA TYR A 259 -11.53 -6.96 3.26
C TYR A 259 -11.03 -7.12 1.82
N GLN A 260 -10.72 -5.98 1.20
CA GLN A 260 -10.10 -5.88 -0.10
C GLN A 260 -8.73 -5.21 0.06
N ILE A 261 -7.69 -5.85 -0.47
CA ILE A 261 -6.36 -5.26 -0.63
C ILE A 261 -6.11 -5.14 -2.13
N ILE A 262 -5.85 -3.93 -2.61
CA ILE A 262 -5.80 -3.61 -4.05
C ILE A 262 -4.51 -2.85 -4.36
N SER A 263 -3.82 -3.24 -5.43
CA SER A 263 -2.77 -2.45 -6.08
C SER A 263 -3.31 -1.90 -7.39
N ALA A 264 -2.99 -0.63 -7.67
CA ALA A 264 -3.36 0.10 -8.88
C ALA A 264 -2.60 -0.34 -10.15
N GLY A 265 -2.04 -1.55 -10.14
CA GLY A 265 -1.34 -2.10 -11.31
C GLY A 265 -0.14 -1.28 -11.81
N LYS A 266 0.20 -1.51 -13.08
CA LYS A 266 1.28 -0.87 -13.81
C LYS A 266 0.97 0.58 -14.15
N ASP A 267 -0.29 0.88 -14.47
CA ASP A 267 -0.73 2.21 -14.90
C ASP A 267 -0.87 3.20 -13.74
N GLY A 268 -1.04 2.71 -12.50
CA GLY A 268 -1.19 3.54 -11.31
C GLY A 268 -2.55 4.19 -11.17
N VAL A 269 -3.57 3.66 -11.83
CA VAL A 269 -4.94 4.17 -11.86
C VAL A 269 -5.90 3.10 -11.35
N PHE A 270 -6.32 3.25 -10.09
CA PHE A 270 -7.33 2.39 -9.51
C PHE A 270 -8.63 2.42 -10.30
N GLY A 271 -9.31 1.26 -10.38
CA GLY A 271 -10.68 1.22 -10.84
C GLY A 271 -11.62 1.86 -9.81
N THR A 272 -12.58 2.64 -10.30
CA THR A 272 -13.61 3.27 -9.46
C THR A 272 -15.01 2.69 -9.71
N ALA A 273 -15.11 1.64 -10.51
CA ALA A 273 -16.35 1.01 -10.94
C ALA A 273 -16.42 -0.46 -10.51
N GLY A 274 -17.55 -1.12 -10.76
CA GLY A 274 -17.70 -2.55 -10.52
C GLY A 274 -16.84 -3.37 -11.47
N TRP A 275 -16.70 -4.66 -11.19
CA TRP A 275 -16.05 -5.63 -12.06
C TRP A 275 -16.92 -6.88 -12.24
N ILE A 276 -16.66 -7.65 -13.30
CA ILE A 276 -17.35 -8.92 -13.58
C ILE A 276 -16.34 -10.04 -13.35
N PRO A 277 -16.53 -10.95 -12.38
CA PRO A 277 -15.56 -12.00 -12.11
C PRO A 277 -15.14 -12.82 -13.35
N ALA A 278 -16.09 -13.17 -14.22
CA ALA A 278 -15.81 -13.99 -15.40
C ALA A 278 -15.09 -13.26 -16.55
N SER A 279 -15.29 -11.94 -16.69
CA SER A 279 -14.82 -11.19 -17.87
C SER A 279 -13.97 -9.96 -17.54
N GLY A 280 -13.77 -9.71 -16.25
CA GLY A 280 -13.00 -8.61 -15.71
C GLY A 280 -13.75 -7.28 -15.59
N VAL A 281 -12.98 -6.20 -15.44
CA VAL A 281 -13.51 -4.84 -15.37
C VAL A 281 -14.26 -4.51 -16.66
N PRO A 282 -15.54 -4.11 -16.59
CA PRO A 282 -16.30 -3.70 -17.75
C PRO A 282 -15.68 -2.44 -18.35
N PRO A 283 -15.66 -2.30 -19.69
CA PRO A 283 -15.31 -1.05 -20.33
C PRO A 283 -16.37 -0.01 -19.99
N VAL A 284 -16.10 0.83 -18.99
CA VAL A 284 -16.90 2.04 -18.75
C VAL A 284 -16.68 2.96 -19.95
N PRO A 285 -17.72 3.59 -20.52
CA PRO A 285 -17.55 4.61 -21.57
C PRO A 285 -16.51 5.66 -21.14
N PRO A 286 -15.79 6.32 -22.09
CA PRO A 286 -14.45 6.89 -21.87
C PRO A 286 -14.42 8.22 -21.08
N SER A 287 -15.09 8.31 -19.93
CA SER A 287 -14.94 9.46 -19.03
C SER A 287 -13.66 9.41 -18.18
N ASN A 288 -12.97 8.26 -18.10
CA ASN A 288 -11.66 8.13 -17.43
C ASN A 288 -10.82 6.94 -17.94
N PRO A 289 -10.41 6.92 -19.23
CA PRO A 289 -9.47 5.91 -19.72
C PRO A 289 -8.09 6.13 -19.07
N ASN A 290 -7.34 5.04 -18.84
CA ASN A 290 -5.92 5.18 -18.52
C ASN A 290 -5.16 5.78 -19.72
N ALA A 291 -3.89 6.15 -19.52
CA ALA A 291 -3.08 6.78 -20.57
C ALA A 291 -2.93 5.93 -21.86
N ALA A 292 -3.25 4.63 -21.80
CA ALA A 292 -3.22 3.69 -22.91
C ALA A 292 -4.61 3.41 -23.53
N GLY A 293 -5.67 4.10 -23.08
CA GLY A 293 -7.04 3.92 -23.58
C GLY A 293 -7.79 2.71 -23.01
N GLN A 294 -7.24 2.03 -21.99
CA GLN A 294 -7.92 0.93 -21.30
C GLN A 294 -8.81 1.46 -20.16
N PRO A 295 -9.81 0.69 -19.71
CA PRO A 295 -10.61 1.04 -18.54
C PRO A 295 -9.72 1.17 -17.29
N ALA A 296 -9.97 2.17 -16.46
CA ALA A 296 -9.31 2.30 -15.16
C ALA A 296 -9.45 1.01 -14.33
N GLY A 297 -8.36 0.57 -13.71
CA GLY A 297 -8.29 -0.67 -12.94
C GLY A 297 -8.28 -1.96 -13.75
N ALA A 298 -8.08 -1.90 -15.07
CA ALA A 298 -7.95 -3.11 -15.89
C ALA A 298 -6.70 -3.94 -15.54
N ASP A 299 -5.64 -3.32 -15.03
CA ASP A 299 -4.42 -3.96 -14.57
C ASP A 299 -4.30 -4.00 -13.04
N ASP A 300 -5.36 -3.64 -12.32
CA ASP A 300 -5.42 -3.76 -10.87
C ASP A 300 -5.23 -5.22 -10.46
N GLN A 301 -4.63 -5.38 -9.28
CA GLN A 301 -4.39 -6.68 -8.66
C GLN A 301 -4.98 -6.64 -7.25
N ALA A 302 -5.77 -7.64 -6.90
CA ALA A 302 -6.46 -7.66 -5.62
C ALA A 302 -6.52 -9.07 -5.00
N ASN A 303 -6.75 -9.13 -3.69
CA ASN A 303 -6.82 -10.38 -2.94
C ASN A 303 -8.03 -11.28 -3.29
N PHE A 304 -9.01 -10.75 -4.00
CA PHE A 304 -10.16 -11.52 -4.49
C PHE A 304 -9.99 -12.01 -5.93
N SER A 305 -8.83 -11.77 -6.56
CA SER A 305 -8.58 -12.20 -7.94
C SER A 305 -7.26 -12.93 -8.14
N SER A 306 -7.33 -14.04 -8.87
CA SER A 306 -6.17 -14.84 -9.31
C SER A 306 -5.54 -14.33 -10.61
N THR A 307 -6.05 -13.24 -11.18
CA THR A 307 -5.61 -12.60 -12.44
C THR A 307 -5.69 -11.08 -12.31
N LEU A 308 -5.23 -10.34 -13.32
CA LEU A 308 -5.49 -8.89 -13.40
C LEU A 308 -7.00 -8.67 -13.49
N LEU A 309 -7.52 -7.63 -12.84
CA LEU A 309 -8.97 -7.43 -12.77
C LEU A 309 -9.61 -7.22 -14.14
N GLY A 310 -8.91 -6.70 -15.14
CA GLY A 310 -9.40 -6.56 -16.51
C GLY A 310 -9.38 -7.85 -17.36
N GLN A 311 -8.77 -8.94 -16.88
CA GLN A 311 -8.72 -10.21 -17.62
C GLN A 311 -9.85 -11.18 -17.23
N GLY A 312 -10.52 -10.93 -16.10
CA GLY A 312 -11.45 -11.90 -15.52
C GLY A 312 -10.73 -13.12 -14.95
N GLN A 313 -11.48 -13.92 -14.22
CA GLN A 313 -11.05 -15.17 -13.60
C GLN A 313 -11.34 -16.32 -14.55
N ASN A 314 -10.36 -17.23 -14.67
CA ASN A 314 -10.57 -18.53 -15.29
C ASN A 314 -11.24 -19.50 -14.31
#